data_AF-G5SJH6-F1
#
_entry.id   AF-G5SJH6-F1
#
_cell.length_a   1.000
_cell.length_b   1.000
_cell.length_c   1.000
_cell.angle_alpha   90.00
_cell.angle_beta   90.00
_cell.angle_gamma   90.00
#
_symmetry.space_group_name_H-M   'P 1'
#
loop_
_entity.id
_entity.type
_entity.pdbx_description
1 polymer ?
#
loop_
_entity_poly.entity_id
_entity_poly.type
_entity_poly.pdbx_seq_one_letter_code
_entity_poly.pdbx_strand_id
1 'polypeptide(L)'
;MADLDDIKDGKDFHTDKPQTNTLFALKGCGALDWGMQSRLARIFNPKTRKTVMLAFDHGYFQGPTTGLERIDINITKKVFMGL
;
A
#
# COMPACT_ATOMS: atom_id res chain seq x y z
N MET A 1 15.44 29.15 46.79
CA MET A 1 14.68 29.36 45.54
C MET A 1 14.44 27.98 44.95
N ALA A 2 13.29 27.39 45.28
CA ALA A 2 12.80 26.17 44.65
C ALA A 2 11.87 26.62 43.52
N ASP A 3 12.39 26.74 42.28
CA ASP A 3 11.59 26.78 41.03
C ASP A 3 12.39 27.00 39.73
N LEU A 4 13.63 26.51 39.60
CA LEU A 4 14.38 26.69 38.34
C LEU A 4 14.91 25.40 37.71
N ASP A 5 14.77 24.26 38.38
CA ASP A 5 15.34 22.98 37.92
C ASP A 5 14.32 22.03 37.24
N ASP A 6 13.03 22.42 37.15
CA ASP A 6 11.94 21.47 36.78
C ASP A 6 11.23 21.78 35.44
N ILE A 7 11.80 22.64 34.58
CA ILE A 7 11.20 22.99 33.27
C ILE A 7 12.27 23.07 32.17
N LYS A 8 13.06 22.02 32.02
CA LYS A 8 13.88 21.70 30.83
C LYS A 8 14.01 20.17 30.85
N ASP A 9 13.57 19.34 29.94
CA ASP A 9 13.23 19.46 28.54
C ASP A 9 12.38 18.20 28.24
N GLY A 10 11.05 18.32 28.16
CA GLY A 10 10.14 17.18 27.94
C GLY A 10 10.15 16.61 26.51
N LYS A 11 11.19 16.89 25.71
CA LYS A 11 11.29 16.49 24.30
C LYS A 11 12.62 15.81 24.04
N ASP A 12 12.56 14.52 23.71
CA ASP A 12 13.70 13.78 23.16
C ASP A 12 13.68 13.91 21.63
N PHE A 13 14.66 14.61 21.08
CA PHE A 13 14.83 14.81 19.63
C PHE A 13 15.76 13.77 18.99
N HIS A 14 16.31 12.83 19.77
CA HIS A 14 17.24 11.81 19.29
C HIS A 14 18.40 12.38 18.45
N THR A 15 19.05 13.44 18.94
CA THR A 15 20.16 14.11 18.23
C THR A 15 21.39 13.24 18.01
N ASP A 16 21.48 12.12 18.73
CA ASP A 16 22.48 11.06 18.58
C ASP A 16 22.21 10.12 17.39
N LYS A 17 20.98 10.14 16.83
CA LYS A 17 20.55 9.23 15.75
C LYS A 17 20.24 10.01 14.48
N PRO A 18 21.05 9.88 13.40
CA PRO A 18 20.74 10.51 12.14
C PRO A 18 19.46 9.92 11.51
N GLN A 19 18.63 10.78 10.93
CA GLN A 19 17.50 10.33 10.11
C GLN A 19 18.03 9.54 8.90
N THR A 20 17.37 8.43 8.58
CA THR A 20 17.65 7.64 7.37
C THR A 20 16.40 7.53 6.50
N ASN A 21 16.61 7.37 5.19
CA ASN A 21 15.51 7.16 4.25
C ASN A 21 15.20 5.67 4.13
N THR A 22 13.91 5.33 4.02
CA THR A 22 13.46 3.98 3.71
C THR A 22 13.38 3.79 2.19
N LEU A 23 13.94 2.69 1.70
CA LEU A 23 13.97 2.40 0.27
C LEU A 23 12.65 1.80 -0.21
N PHE A 24 12.15 2.26 -1.36
CA PHE A 24 11.07 1.58 -2.08
C PHE A 24 11.66 0.47 -2.97
N ALA A 25 11.59 -0.77 -2.49
CA ALA A 25 12.30 -1.91 -3.08
C ALA A 25 11.57 -2.62 -4.25
N LEU A 26 10.49 -2.03 -4.78
CA LEU A 26 9.82 -2.56 -5.95
C LEU A 26 10.68 -2.32 -7.20
N LYS A 27 10.88 -3.36 -8.01
CA LYS A 27 11.79 -3.35 -9.16
C LYS A 27 11.47 -2.18 -10.12
N GLY A 28 12.46 -1.33 -10.36
CA GLY A 28 12.36 -0.21 -11.31
C GLY A 28 11.55 0.99 -10.81
N CYS A 29 11.09 1.00 -9.56
CA CYS A 29 10.19 2.02 -9.03
C CYS A 29 10.81 2.92 -7.95
N GLY A 30 12.12 2.81 -7.69
CA GLY A 30 12.79 3.53 -6.60
C GLY A 30 12.96 5.04 -6.80
N ALA A 31 12.67 5.56 -8.00
CA ALA A 31 12.78 6.98 -8.34
C ALA A 31 11.43 7.61 -8.73
N LEU A 32 10.31 6.93 -8.42
CA LEU A 32 8.97 7.49 -8.63
C LEU A 32 8.58 8.41 -7.47
N ASP A 33 7.68 9.35 -7.71
CA ASP A 33 7.11 10.18 -6.65
C ASP A 33 6.32 9.32 -5.64
N TRP A 34 6.11 9.86 -4.44
CA TRP A 34 5.43 9.16 -3.36
C TRP A 34 4.03 8.67 -3.75
N GLY A 35 3.27 9.45 -4.52
CA GLY A 35 1.93 9.11 -4.97
C GLY A 35 1.90 7.93 -5.94
N MET A 36 2.92 7.79 -6.80
CA MET A 36 3.11 6.60 -7.62
C MET A 36 3.54 5.39 -6.80
N GLN A 37 4.51 5.55 -5.89
CA GLN A 37 4.95 4.46 -5.01
C GLN A 37 3.81 3.92 -4.12
N SER A 38 2.98 4.82 -3.58
CA SER A 38 1.81 4.49 -2.76
C SER A 38 0.76 3.67 -3.52
N ARG A 39 0.46 4.04 -4.77
CA ARG A 39 -0.45 3.27 -5.63
C ARG A 39 0.11 1.87 -5.94
N LEU A 40 1.40 1.79 -6.26
CA LEU A 40 2.06 0.52 -6.53
C LEU A 40 2.11 -0.39 -5.30
N ALA A 41 2.26 0.16 -4.09
CA ALA A 41 2.21 -0.59 -2.83
C ALA A 41 0.83 -1.21 -2.53
N ARG A 42 -0.25 -0.72 -3.16
CA ARG A 42 -1.58 -1.34 -3.08
C ARG A 42 -1.75 -2.52 -4.05
N ILE A 43 -1.00 -2.50 -5.15
CA ILE A 43 -1.01 -3.60 -6.14
C ILE A 43 -0.06 -4.70 -5.70
N PHE A 44 1.18 -4.35 -5.37
CA PHE A 44 2.23 -5.26 -4.95
C PHE A 44 2.43 -5.18 -3.44
N ASN A 45 2.26 -6.30 -2.74
CA ASN A 45 2.45 -6.35 -1.30
C ASN A 45 3.89 -5.89 -0.94
N PRO A 46 4.09 -4.88 -0.09
CA PRO A 46 5.43 -4.33 0.20
C PRO A 46 6.43 -5.35 0.77
N LYS A 47 5.94 -6.39 1.46
CA LYS A 47 6.79 -7.45 2.05
C LYS A 47 7.25 -8.45 0.99
N THR A 48 6.35 -8.88 0.10
CA THR A 48 6.64 -9.96 -0.87
C THR A 48 6.99 -9.45 -2.27
N ARG A 49 6.65 -8.19 -2.59
CA ARG A 49 6.75 -7.55 -3.91
C ARG A 49 5.98 -8.28 -5.01
N LYS A 50 4.95 -9.02 -4.63
CA LYS A 50 4.10 -9.83 -5.53
C LYS A 50 2.63 -9.41 -5.38
N THR A 51 1.83 -9.81 -6.37
CA THR A 51 0.39 -9.59 -6.40
C THR A 51 -0.33 -10.83 -6.89
N VAL A 52 -1.55 -11.03 -6.40
CA VAL A 52 -2.53 -11.96 -7.00
C VAL A 52 -3.68 -11.08 -7.46
N MET A 53 -3.84 -10.97 -8.78
CA MET A 53 -4.84 -10.09 -9.39
C MET A 53 -5.91 -10.95 -10.06
N LEU A 54 -7.17 -10.72 -9.68
CA LEU A 54 -8.33 -11.33 -10.31
C LEU A 54 -8.79 -10.47 -11.48
N ALA A 55 -8.54 -10.91 -12.72
CA ALA A 55 -8.98 -10.24 -13.94
C ALA A 55 -10.35 -10.76 -14.41
N PHE A 56 -11.25 -9.85 -14.80
CA PHE A 56 -12.61 -10.16 -15.29
C PHE A 56 -13.06 -9.19 -16.40
N ASP A 57 -12.12 -8.71 -17.20
CA ASP A 57 -12.29 -7.74 -18.29
C ASP A 57 -12.57 -8.38 -19.67
N HIS A 58 -12.60 -9.71 -19.76
CA HIS A 58 -12.84 -10.48 -21.00
C HIS A 58 -14.07 -10.03 -21.79
N GLY A 59 -15.11 -9.55 -21.11
CA GLY A 59 -16.35 -9.10 -21.75
C GLY A 59 -16.21 -7.83 -22.60
N TYR A 60 -15.09 -7.11 -22.52
CA TYR A 60 -14.86 -5.92 -23.34
C TYR A 60 -14.93 -6.21 -24.86
N PHE A 61 -14.50 -7.39 -25.29
CA PHE A 61 -14.58 -7.81 -26.70
C PHE A 61 -15.51 -9.00 -26.95
N GLN A 62 -15.69 -9.88 -25.96
CA GLN A 62 -16.41 -11.16 -26.12
C GLN A 62 -17.87 -11.12 -25.66
N GLY A 63 -18.33 -10.01 -25.08
CA GLY A 63 -19.65 -9.94 -24.45
C GLY A 63 -19.73 -10.82 -23.19
N PRO A 64 -20.89 -11.39 -22.83
CA PRO A 64 -21.05 -12.18 -21.62
C PRO A 64 -20.39 -13.57 -21.77
N THR A 65 -19.09 -13.63 -21.49
CA THR A 65 -18.30 -14.88 -21.48
C THR A 65 -18.68 -15.77 -20.31
N THR A 66 -18.51 -17.08 -20.48
CA THR A 66 -18.81 -18.08 -19.46
C THR A 66 -18.19 -17.74 -18.09
N GLY A 67 -19.00 -17.70 -17.04
CA GLY A 67 -18.61 -17.34 -15.67
C GLY A 67 -18.60 -15.84 -15.35
N LEU A 68 -18.73 -14.96 -16.35
CA LEU A 68 -18.82 -13.50 -16.21
C LEU A 68 -20.18 -12.93 -16.65
N GLU A 69 -21.19 -13.79 -16.82
CA GLU A 69 -22.53 -13.39 -17.24
C GLU A 69 -23.21 -12.50 -16.18
N ARG A 70 -22.88 -12.74 -14.90
CA ARG A 70 -23.42 -12.03 -13.73
C ARG A 70 -22.31 -11.69 -12.75
N ILE A 71 -21.51 -10.68 -13.09
CA ILE A 71 -20.39 -10.19 -12.25
C ILE A 71 -20.88 -9.83 -10.84
N ASP A 72 -22.07 -9.21 -10.76
CA ASP A 72 -22.74 -8.80 -9.52
C ASP A 72 -23.00 -9.97 -8.56
N ILE A 73 -23.18 -11.19 -9.06
CA ILE A 73 -23.44 -12.38 -8.24
C ILE A 73 -22.18 -13.23 -8.09
N ASN A 74 -21.51 -13.55 -9.21
CA ASN A 74 -20.45 -14.55 -9.27
C ASN A 74 -19.07 -14.02 -8.85
N ILE A 75 -18.81 -12.74 -9.10
CA ILE A 75 -17.50 -12.11 -8.82
C ILE A 75 -17.51 -11.37 -7.50
N THR A 76 -18.60 -10.69 -7.14
CA THR A 76 -18.73 -9.94 -5.88
C THR A 76 -18.36 -10.80 -4.66
N LYS A 77 -18.82 -12.06 -4.61
CA LYS A 77 -18.44 -12.99 -3.52
C LYS A 77 -16.93 -13.22 -3.43
N LYS A 78 -16.21 -13.26 -4.55
CA LYS A 78 -14.76 -13.48 -4.58
C LYS A 78 -13.96 -12.25 -4.15
N VAL A 79 -14.52 -11.05 -4.34
CA VAL A 79 -13.88 -9.78 -3.98
C VAL A 79 -14.10 -9.42 -2.50
N PHE A 80 -15.29 -9.72 -1.96
CA PHE A 80 -15.67 -9.27 -0.60
C PHE A 80 -15.44 -10.31 0.50
N MET A 81 -15.25 -11.60 0.18
CA MET A 81 -15.16 -12.66 1.20
C MET A 81 -13.77 -12.77 1.87
N GLY A 82 -12.89 -11.78 1.67
CA GLY A 82 -11.55 -11.71 2.26
C GLY A 82 -11.23 -10.39 2.96
N LEU A 83 -12.25 -9.55 3.21
CA LEU A 83 -12.17 -8.36 4.06
C LEU A 83 -12.66 -8.66 5.48
#